data_AF-F0TAP0-F1
#
_entry.id   AF-F0TAP0-F1
#
_cell.length_a   1.000
_cell.length_b   1.000
_cell.length_c   1.000
_cell.angle_alpha   90.00
_cell.angle_beta   90.00
_cell.angle_gamma   90.00
#
_symmetry.space_group_name_H-M   'P 1'
#
loop_
_entity.id
_entity.type
_entity.pdbx_description
1 polymer ?
#
loop_
_entity_poly.entity_id
_entity_poly.type
_entity_poly.pdbx_seq_one_letter_code
_entity_poly.pdbx_strand_id
1 'polypeptide(L)'
;MANFSVETAIVISFILGLALPVIHLGGVFSIFIMGFAATYLTKTENTSAMVGGIAAIVFGVFFFFFGFLTGPTLPYTLPSPLALGILVPLTGLFYLLMGLIVSIIIYGVIGMLGGYIALKFFKEKKEKKQEFEPRRPQRTLKRS
;
A
#
# COMPACT_ATOMS: atom_id res chain seq x y z
N MET A 1 -13.65 11.12 7.54
CA MET A 1 -12.55 10.65 6.69
C MET A 1 -11.76 11.87 6.29
N ALA A 2 -10.45 11.74 6.26
CA ALA A 2 -9.62 12.78 5.69
C ALA A 2 -10.00 12.95 4.21
N ASN A 3 -10.13 14.18 3.74
CA ASN A 3 -10.58 14.47 2.37
C ASN A 3 -9.37 14.57 1.43
N PHE A 4 -8.45 13.61 1.51
CA PHE A 4 -7.23 13.64 0.71
C PHE A 4 -7.45 13.00 -0.67
N SER A 5 -6.75 13.52 -1.68
CA SER A 5 -6.64 12.85 -2.98
C SER A 5 -5.94 11.50 -2.80
N VAL A 6 -6.18 10.57 -3.73
CA VAL A 6 -5.56 9.23 -3.74
C VAL A 6 -4.03 9.35 -3.65
N GLU A 7 -3.45 10.28 -4.41
CA GLU A 7 -2.01 10.56 -4.42
C GLU A 7 -1.50 10.99 -3.05
N THR A 8 -2.18 11.96 -2.41
CA THR A 8 -1.77 12.47 -1.10
C THR A 8 -1.89 11.37 -0.04
N ALA A 9 -2.94 10.55 -0.11
CA ALA A 9 -3.13 9.41 0.78
C ALA A 9 -2.02 8.37 0.62
N ILE A 10 -1.59 8.08 -0.63
CA ILE A 10 -0.45 7.20 -0.91
C ILE A 10 0.81 7.77 -0.29
N VAL A 11 1.13 9.05 -0.50
CA VAL A 11 2.34 9.69 0.04
C VAL A 11 2.37 9.64 1.58
N ILE A 12 1.25 9.97 2.24
CA ILE A 12 1.17 9.91 3.71
C ILE A 12 1.34 8.47 4.20
N SER A 13 0.70 7.51 3.55
CA SER A 13 0.82 6.09 3.90
C SER A 13 2.24 5.57 3.68
N PHE A 14 2.95 6.06 2.66
CA PHE A 14 4.33 5.69 2.37
C PHE A 14 5.27 6.14 3.49
N ILE A 15 5.12 7.38 3.97
CA ILE A 15 5.87 7.90 5.12
C ILE A 15 5.59 7.06 6.38
N LEU A 16 4.33 6.67 6.59
CA LEU A 16 3.95 5.79 7.69
C LEU A 16 4.62 4.41 7.57
N GLY A 17 4.62 3.83 6.37
CA GLY A 17 5.28 2.56 6.06
C GLY A 17 6.79 2.57 6.34
N LEU A 18 7.46 3.70 6.13
CA LEU A 18 8.88 3.90 6.48
C LEU A 18 9.11 4.12 7.98
N ALA A 19 8.15 4.68 8.70
CA ALA A 19 8.27 4.94 10.13
C ALA A 19 8.03 3.68 11.00
N LEU A 20 7.16 2.77 10.57
CA LEU A 20 6.78 1.56 11.33
C LEU A 20 7.93 0.60 11.66
N PRO A 21 8.93 0.38 10.79
CA PRO A 21 10.12 -0.39 11.14
C PRO A 21 10.88 0.15 12.36
N VAL A 22 10.85 1.45 12.63
CA VAL A 22 11.56 2.08 13.76
C VAL A 22 11.00 1.59 15.11
N ILE A 23 9.73 1.22 15.15
CA ILE A 23 9.05 0.69 16.34
C ILE A 23 8.94 -0.84 16.34
N HIS A 24 9.79 -1.53 15.56
CA HIS A 24 9.80 -3.00 15.38
C HIS A 24 8.54 -3.59 14.71
N LEU A 25 7.66 -2.77 14.13
CA LEU A 25 6.52 -3.19 13.32
C LEU A 25 6.88 -3.19 11.82
N GLY A 26 7.98 -3.87 11.48
CA GLY A 26 8.50 -3.95 10.11
C GLY A 26 7.88 -5.08 9.26
N GLY A 27 8.33 -5.18 8.01
CA GLY A 27 8.03 -6.29 7.11
C GLY A 27 6.58 -6.33 6.65
N VAL A 28 5.94 -7.51 6.73
CA VAL A 28 4.56 -7.72 6.24
C VAL A 28 3.55 -6.81 6.94
N PHE A 29 3.76 -6.53 8.23
CA PHE A 29 2.86 -5.66 9.00
C PHE A 29 2.91 -4.20 8.55
N SER A 30 4.09 -3.67 8.18
CA SER A 30 4.18 -2.29 7.70
C SER A 30 3.47 -2.13 6.35
N ILE A 31 3.61 -3.10 5.45
CA ILE A 31 2.92 -3.12 4.15
C ILE A 31 1.39 -3.17 4.35
N PHE A 32 0.93 -4.02 5.27
CA PHE A 32 -0.48 -4.14 5.60
C PHE A 32 -1.07 -2.85 6.18
N ILE A 33 -0.40 -2.26 7.17
CA ILE A 33 -0.85 -1.01 7.82
C ILE A 33 -0.82 0.15 6.82
N MET A 34 0.18 0.20 5.95
CA MET A 34 0.26 1.20 4.89
C MET A 34 -0.90 1.06 3.90
N GLY A 35 -1.19 -0.15 3.42
CA GLY A 35 -2.34 -0.40 2.53
C GLY A 35 -3.66 -0.02 3.19
N PHE A 36 -3.82 -0.31 4.48
CA PHE A 36 -4.95 0.12 5.28
C PHE A 36 -5.05 1.65 5.38
N ALA A 37 -3.95 2.33 5.71
CA ALA A 37 -3.90 3.78 5.87
C ALA A 37 -4.19 4.51 4.56
N ALA A 38 -3.63 4.04 3.43
CA ALA A 38 -3.87 4.60 2.10
C ALA A 38 -5.36 4.58 1.74
N THR A 39 -6.02 3.42 1.94
CA THR A 39 -7.45 3.30 1.68
C THR A 39 -8.29 4.10 2.68
N TYR A 40 -7.89 4.17 3.96
CA TYR A 40 -8.60 4.94 4.98
C TYR A 40 -8.55 6.47 4.75
N LEU A 41 -7.42 6.98 4.27
CA LEU A 41 -7.20 8.41 4.03
C LEU A 41 -7.80 8.92 2.73
N THR A 42 -8.11 8.03 1.79
CA THR A 42 -8.67 8.37 0.48
C THR A 42 -10.15 8.76 0.58
N LYS A 43 -10.56 9.82 -0.13
CA LYS A 43 -11.98 10.24 -0.26
C LYS A 43 -12.90 9.10 -0.67
N THR A 44 -14.10 9.05 -0.06
CA THR A 44 -15.10 7.97 -0.23
C THR A 44 -15.51 7.68 -1.67
N GLU A 45 -15.49 8.69 -2.55
CA GLU A 45 -15.87 8.53 -3.96
C GLU A 45 -14.86 7.66 -4.73
N ASN A 46 -13.59 7.68 -4.31
CA ASN A 46 -12.49 6.97 -4.97
C ASN A 46 -11.89 5.86 -4.09
N THR A 47 -12.47 5.60 -2.92
CA THR A 47 -11.94 4.59 -1.99
C THR A 47 -12.17 3.18 -2.55
N SER A 48 -11.08 2.46 -2.82
CA SER A 48 -11.11 1.04 -3.19
C SER A 48 -9.96 0.27 -2.52
N ALA A 49 -10.09 -1.06 -2.46
CA ALA A 49 -9.00 -1.93 -1.98
C ALA A 49 -7.77 -1.84 -2.89
N MET A 50 -7.99 -1.52 -4.17
CA MET A 50 -6.91 -1.30 -5.13
C MET A 50 -6.03 -0.11 -4.77
N VAL A 51 -6.57 0.93 -4.09
CA VAL A 51 -5.75 2.06 -3.63
C VAL A 51 -4.67 1.59 -2.64
N GLY A 52 -5.03 0.71 -1.70
CA GLY A 52 -4.07 0.10 -0.77
C GLY A 52 -3.06 -0.80 -1.48
N GLY A 53 -3.50 -1.53 -2.51
CA GLY A 53 -2.63 -2.31 -3.38
C GLY A 53 -1.61 -1.46 -4.13
N ILE A 54 -2.05 -0.37 -4.76
CA ILE A 54 -1.19 0.55 -5.51
C ILE A 54 -0.18 1.20 -4.58
N ALA A 55 -0.60 1.64 -3.39
CA ALA A 55 0.32 2.18 -2.38
C ALA A 55 1.43 1.17 -2.02
N ALA A 56 1.05 -0.09 -1.80
CA ALA A 56 1.99 -1.18 -1.52
C ALA A 56 2.91 -1.52 -2.70
N ILE A 57 2.41 -1.50 -3.94
CA ILE A 57 3.24 -1.71 -5.13
C ILE A 57 4.28 -0.60 -5.25
N VAL A 58 3.91 0.68 -5.10
CA VAL A 58 4.83 1.81 -5.15
C VAL A 58 5.94 1.66 -4.10
N PHE A 59 5.57 1.26 -2.89
CA PHE A 59 6.51 0.97 -1.81
C PHE A 59 7.41 -0.23 -2.12
N GLY A 60 6.87 -1.32 -2.69
CA GLY A 60 7.63 -2.50 -3.09
C GLY A 60 8.63 -2.20 -4.20
N VAL A 61 8.25 -1.38 -5.19
CA VAL A 61 9.15 -0.92 -6.26
C VAL A 61 10.28 -0.07 -5.68
N PHE A 62 9.98 0.84 -4.74
CA PHE A 62 11.01 1.61 -4.05
C PHE A 62 12.01 0.71 -3.32
N PHE A 63 11.53 -0.26 -2.53
CA PHE A 63 12.39 -1.20 -1.82
C PHE A 63 13.19 -2.11 -2.76
N PHE A 64 12.61 -2.49 -3.90
CA PHE A 64 13.31 -3.26 -4.92
C PHE A 64 14.52 -2.50 -5.47
N PHE A 65 14.34 -1.22 -5.85
CA PHE A 65 15.45 -0.40 -6.30
C PHE A 65 16.47 -0.11 -5.20
N PHE A 66 16.00 0.10 -3.97
CA PHE A 66 16.89 0.26 -2.82
C PHE A 66 17.77 -0.99 -2.65
N GLY A 67 17.17 -2.19 -2.63
CA GLY A 67 17.89 -3.47 -2.52
C GLY A 67 18.80 -3.77 -3.72
N PHE A 68 18.44 -3.31 -4.92
CA PHE A 68 19.30 -3.42 -6.10
C PHE A 68 20.57 -2.56 -5.97
N LEU A 69 20.45 -1.35 -5.44
CA LEU A 69 21.58 -0.44 -5.22
C LEU A 69 22.41 -0.84 -3.99
N THR A 70 21.78 -1.35 -2.94
CA THR A 70 22.43 -1.85 -1.73
C THR A 70 22.63 -3.36 -1.83
N GLY A 71 23.56 -3.77 -2.69
CA GLY A 71 23.87 -5.18 -2.90
C GLY A 71 24.19 -5.92 -1.59
N PRO A 72 23.95 -7.25 -1.55
CA PRO A 72 24.19 -8.04 -0.34
C PRO A 72 25.69 -8.10 0.00
N THR A 73 25.99 -8.14 1.30
CA THR A 73 27.35 -8.41 1.77
C THR A 73 27.67 -9.88 1.56
N LEU A 74 28.60 -10.17 0.64
CA LEU A 74 29.07 -11.53 0.40
C LEU A 74 30.22 -11.86 1.38
N PRO A 75 30.23 -13.06 1.98
CA PRO A 75 31.33 -13.49 2.86
C PRO A 75 32.60 -13.88 2.08
N TYR A 76 32.58 -13.82 0.75
CA TYR A 76 33.69 -14.17 -0.13
C TYR A 76 33.77 -13.21 -1.32
N THR A 77 34.95 -13.14 -1.92
CA THR A 77 35.19 -12.38 -3.14
C THR A 77 34.76 -13.19 -4.36
N LEU A 78 33.92 -12.61 -5.21
CA LEU A 78 33.57 -13.21 -6.49
C LEU A 78 34.78 -13.24 -7.43
N PRO A 79 34.95 -14.30 -8.25
CA PRO A 79 35.89 -14.29 -9.36
C PRO A 79 35.62 -13.11 -10.30
N SER A 80 36.62 -12.72 -11.10
CA SER A 80 36.44 -11.63 -12.05
C SER A 80 35.25 -11.88 -12.99
N PRO A 81 34.55 -10.83 -13.46
CA PRO A 81 33.40 -10.99 -14.37
C PRO A 81 33.73 -11.82 -15.62
N LEU A 82 34.99 -11.75 -16.07
CA LEU A 82 35.51 -12.51 -17.20
C LEU A 82 35.62 -14.01 -16.89
N ALA A 83 35.95 -14.38 -15.65
CA ALA A 83 36.03 -15.76 -15.18
C ALA A 83 34.66 -16.39 -14.91
N LEU A 84 33.66 -15.57 -14.57
CA LEU A 84 32.27 -16.02 -14.37
C LEU A 84 31.53 -16.31 -15.70
N GLY A 85 32.03 -15.79 -16.81
CA GLY A 85 31.40 -15.93 -18.12
C GLY A 85 30.08 -15.17 -18.26
N ILE A 86 29.58 -15.07 -19.49
CA ILE A 86 28.37 -14.27 -19.83
C ILE A 86 27.09 -14.86 -19.23
N LEU A 87 27.10 -16.16 -18.89
CA LEU A 87 25.90 -16.84 -18.40
C LEU A 87 25.44 -16.32 -17.01
N VAL A 88 26.38 -15.98 -16.12
CA VAL A 88 26.10 -15.49 -14.76
C VAL A 88 25.37 -14.14 -14.74
N PRO A 89 25.82 -13.08 -15.45
CA PRO A 89 25.08 -11.82 -15.49
C PRO A 89 23.72 -11.98 -16.20
N LEU A 90 23.59 -12.90 -17.15
CA LEU A 90 22.35 -13.13 -17.89
C LEU A 90 21.29 -13.83 -17.02
N THR A 91 21.69 -14.84 -16.24
CA THR A 91 20.80 -15.44 -15.23
C THR A 91 20.50 -14.45 -14.10
N GLY A 92 21.48 -13.65 -13.68
CA GLY A 92 21.28 -12.57 -12.72
C GLY A 92 20.20 -11.57 -13.15
N LEU A 93 20.22 -11.12 -14.40
CA LEU A 93 19.19 -10.25 -14.98
C LEU A 93 17.80 -10.94 -14.97
N PHE A 94 17.74 -12.22 -15.32
CA PHE A 94 16.49 -12.97 -15.28
C PHE A 94 15.92 -13.07 -13.86
N TYR A 95 16.74 -13.39 -12.87
CA TYR A 95 16.32 -13.43 -11.46
C TYR A 95 15.91 -12.06 -10.94
N LEU A 96 16.58 -11.00 -11.38
CA LEU A 96 16.21 -9.62 -11.06
C LEU A 96 14.77 -9.32 -11.54
N LEU A 97 14.47 -9.62 -12.81
CA LEU A 97 13.14 -9.40 -13.40
C LEU A 97 12.07 -10.26 -12.71
N MET A 98 12.36 -11.54 -12.45
CA MET A 98 11.45 -12.41 -11.72
C MET A 98 11.20 -11.91 -10.29
N GLY A 99 12.26 -11.46 -9.61
CA GLY A 99 12.15 -10.85 -8.28
C GLY A 99 11.25 -9.62 -8.28
N LEU A 100 11.33 -8.77 -9.31
CA LEU A 100 10.46 -7.60 -9.45
C LEU A 100 8.99 -8.01 -9.60
N ILE A 101 8.70 -8.95 -10.51
CA ILE A 101 7.33 -9.45 -10.76
C ILE A 101 6.74 -10.04 -9.48
N VAL A 102 7.49 -10.92 -8.81
CA VAL A 102 7.05 -11.56 -7.56
C VAL A 102 6.84 -10.50 -6.47
N SER A 103 7.72 -9.51 -6.36
CA SER A 103 7.58 -8.42 -5.38
C SER A 103 6.31 -7.61 -5.61
N ILE A 104 6.01 -7.23 -6.85
CA ILE A 104 4.79 -6.49 -7.20
C ILE A 104 3.55 -7.30 -6.78
N ILE A 105 3.52 -8.61 -7.04
CA ILE A 105 2.41 -9.48 -6.67
C ILE A 105 2.26 -9.54 -5.15
N ILE A 106 3.34 -9.83 -4.41
CA ILE A 106 3.30 -9.97 -2.95
C ILE A 106 2.86 -8.67 -2.29
N TYR A 107 3.51 -7.56 -2.62
CA TYR A 107 3.20 -6.26 -2.03
C TYR A 107 1.78 -5.82 -2.41
N GLY A 108 1.39 -5.98 -3.67
CA GLY A 108 0.05 -5.66 -4.15
C GLY A 108 -1.04 -6.43 -3.39
N VAL A 109 -0.89 -7.75 -3.24
CA VAL A 109 -1.86 -8.59 -2.53
C VAL A 109 -1.95 -8.20 -1.05
N ILE A 110 -0.82 -8.02 -0.36
CA ILE A 110 -0.81 -7.67 1.07
C ILE A 110 -1.40 -6.26 1.29
N GLY A 111 -1.05 -5.30 0.44
CA GLY A 111 -1.61 -3.94 0.47
C GLY A 111 -3.11 -3.93 0.20
N MET A 112 -3.58 -4.72 -0.76
CA MET A 112 -5.00 -4.90 -1.04
C MET A 112 -5.75 -5.51 0.14
N LEU A 113 -5.16 -6.47 0.85
CA LEU A 113 -5.75 -7.05 2.06
C LEU A 113 -5.93 -5.99 3.15
N GLY A 114 -4.91 -5.15 3.38
CA GLY A 114 -5.01 -4.00 4.29
C GLY A 114 -6.10 -3.01 3.88
N GLY A 115 -6.16 -2.67 2.60
CA GLY A 115 -7.19 -1.79 2.04
C GLY A 115 -8.61 -2.37 2.10
N TYR A 116 -8.76 -3.67 1.87
CA TYR A 116 -10.04 -4.38 1.97
C TYR A 116 -10.60 -4.34 3.41
N ILE A 117 -9.73 -4.53 4.39
CA ILE A 117 -10.11 -4.42 5.80
C ILE A 117 -10.51 -2.98 6.14
N ALA A 118 -9.77 -1.97 5.67
CA ALA A 118 -10.15 -0.57 5.84
C ALA A 118 -11.54 -0.27 5.26
N LEU A 119 -11.84 -0.81 4.08
CA LEU A 119 -13.16 -0.67 3.48
C LEU A 119 -14.25 -1.32 4.34
N LYS A 120 -14.07 -2.57 4.74
CA LYS A 120 -15.11 -3.32 5.47
C LYS A 120 -15.44 -2.67 6.81
N PHE A 121 -14.44 -2.27 7.59
CA PHE A 121 -14.66 -1.68 8.91
C PHE A 121 -15.25 -0.26 8.88
N PHE A 122 -14.96 0.54 7.83
CA PHE A 122 -15.30 1.96 7.82
C PHE A 122 -16.39 2.35 6.81
N LYS A 123 -16.66 1.53 5.79
CA LYS A 123 -17.77 1.75 4.84
C LYS A 123 -19.11 1.30 5.43
N GLU A 124 -19.18 0.11 6.04
CA GLU A 124 -20.40 -0.41 6.68
C GLU A 124 -20.91 0.48 7.83
N LYS A 125 -19.99 1.12 8.57
CA LYS A 125 -20.35 2.08 9.64
C LYS A 125 -21.00 3.36 9.13
N LYS A 126 -20.83 3.72 7.84
CA LYS A 126 -21.30 4.99 7.28
C LYS A 126 -22.68 4.87 6.62
N GLU A 127 -22.98 3.76 5.94
CA GLU A 127 -24.34 3.47 5.43
C GLU A 127 -25.36 3.53 6.58
N LYS A 128 -25.03 2.91 7.72
CA LYS A 128 -25.87 2.98 8.94
C LYS A 128 -26.01 4.39 9.55
N LYS A 129 -25.09 5.32 9.27
CA LYS A 129 -25.11 6.68 9.83
C LYS A 129 -25.86 7.68 8.94
N GLN A 130 -26.00 7.40 7.64
CA GLN A 130 -26.74 8.25 6.71
C GLN A 130 -28.24 7.98 6.73
N GLU A 131 -28.68 6.82 7.22
CA GLU A 131 -30.11 6.46 7.27
C GLU A 131 -30.88 7.15 8.40
N PHE A 132 -30.20 7.81 9.35
CA PHE A 132 -30.82 8.51 10.48
C PHE A 132 -30.86 10.03 10.28
N GLU A 133 -31.52 10.50 9.21
CA GLU A 133 -32.10 11.85 9.25
C GLU A 133 -33.45 11.77 9.98
N PRO A 134 -33.60 12.32 11.20
CA PRO A 134 -34.93 12.44 11.79
C PRO A 134 -35.73 13.38 10.90
N ARG A 135 -36.73 12.84 10.18
CA ARG A 135 -37.73 13.62 9.43
C ARG A 135 -38.25 14.71 10.35
N ARG A 136 -37.82 15.95 10.12
CA ARG A 136 -38.35 17.11 10.84
C ARG A 136 -39.85 17.18 10.55
N PRO A 137 -40.73 17.15 11.55
CA PRO A 137 -42.16 17.31 11.31
C PRO A 137 -42.39 18.71 10.73
N GLN A 138 -42.84 18.76 9.47
CA GLN A 138 -43.27 19.99 8.84
C GLN A 138 -44.51 20.50 9.61
N ARG A 139 -44.32 21.58 10.37
CA ARG A 139 -45.45 22.29 10.99
C ARG A 139 -46.30 22.89 9.88
N THR A 140 -47.48 22.33 9.67
CA THR A 140 -48.53 22.93 8.85
C THR A 140 -49.13 24.11 9.63
N LEU A 141 -48.68 25.32 9.31
CA LEU A 141 -49.33 26.54 9.76
C LEU A 141 -50.64 26.69 8.98
N LYS A 142 -51.76 26.24 9.56
CA LYS A 142 -53.08 26.72 9.14
C LYS A 142 -53.16 28.21 9.49
N ARG A 143 -53.20 29.07 8.47
CA ARG A 143 -53.66 30.45 8.61
C ARG A 143 -55.18 30.42 8.73
N SER A 144 -55.69 30.87 9.88
CA SER A 144 -57.08 31.30 10.07
C SER A 144 -57.16 32.81 9.89
#